data_AF-A0A4Z1D926-F1
#
_entry.id   AF-A0A4Z1D926-F1
#
_cell.length_a   1.000
_cell.length_b   1.000
_cell.length_c   1.000
_cell.angle_alpha   90.00
_cell.angle_beta   90.00
_cell.angle_gamma   90.00
#
_symmetry.space_group_name_H-M   'P 1'
#
loop_
_entity.id
_entity.type
_entity.pdbx_description
1 polymer ?
#
loop_
_entity_poly.entity_id
_entity_poly.type
_entity_poly.pdbx_seq_one_letter_code
_entity_poly.pdbx_strand_id
1 'polypeptide(L)'
;MTAFLNALSGKLAERWLALLAVPGLVYLVALATAVTLGQRHWRDTGRLRERLDALAAAPGAHSAGVLAVCAVAVLAGAALTGTGAQAVGALVERVWLTGPRGPVTRWLTERRVRAWRAADGAYRTALVAAGRARLGGAADADALVEEAEARYARRNEVGLVAPRHPFWTGDRVTAPDRRVWRAYRLDLTVAWPHLWLLAPDSTRAELGAARTALSTAARLTAWGLAYLLPAVWWWPAALVGAATVATGVVRGRTAAASFAELAEALADLQGADLARTLGLQCEGRLTPETGEEVTRLLSKPD
;
A
#
# COMPACT_ATOMS: atom_id res chain seq x y z
N MET A 1 9.27 -34.58 19.54
CA MET A 1 8.06 -33.84 19.10
C MET A 1 7.73 -32.62 19.96
N THR A 2 7.89 -32.66 21.29
CA THR A 2 7.64 -31.52 22.20
C THR A 2 8.63 -30.35 22.04
N ALA A 3 9.91 -30.63 21.78
CA ALA A 3 10.92 -29.59 21.56
C ALA A 3 10.69 -28.77 20.27
N PHE A 4 10.24 -29.42 19.18
CA PHE A 4 9.88 -28.73 17.94
C PHE A 4 8.62 -27.89 18.13
N LEU A 5 7.58 -28.42 18.79
CA LEU A 5 6.38 -27.66 19.12
C LEU A 5 6.66 -26.49 20.07
N ASN A 6 7.57 -26.63 21.04
CA ASN A 6 8.00 -25.53 21.91
C ASN A 6 8.87 -24.49 21.20
N ALA A 7 9.72 -24.90 20.27
CA ALA A 7 10.49 -23.96 19.45
C ALA A 7 9.59 -23.21 18.45
N LEU A 8 8.61 -23.90 17.88
CA LEU A 8 7.62 -23.32 16.98
C LEU A 8 6.68 -22.38 17.76
N SER A 9 6.16 -22.80 18.91
CA SER A 9 5.29 -21.97 19.77
C SER A 9 6.04 -20.79 20.35
N GLY A 10 7.31 -20.94 20.74
CA GLY A 10 8.17 -19.86 21.21
C GLY A 10 8.41 -18.80 20.12
N LYS A 11 8.82 -19.20 18.91
CA LYS A 11 9.03 -18.26 17.80
C LYS A 11 7.73 -17.61 17.33
N LEU A 12 6.62 -18.35 17.32
CA LEU A 12 5.31 -17.78 17.01
C LEU A 12 4.85 -16.80 18.09
N ALA A 13 4.99 -17.14 19.37
CA ALA A 13 4.65 -16.27 20.49
C ALA A 13 5.48 -14.99 20.49
N GLU A 14 6.80 -15.10 20.27
CA GLU A 14 7.72 -13.97 20.19
C GLU A 14 7.37 -13.05 19.00
N ARG A 15 7.08 -13.65 17.84
CA ARG A 15 6.70 -12.91 16.63
C ARG A 15 5.30 -12.27 16.75
N TRP A 16 4.36 -12.94 17.44
CA TRP A 16 3.04 -12.39 17.78
C TRP A 16 3.15 -11.23 18.77
N LEU A 17 3.96 -11.38 19.82
CA LEU A 17 4.21 -10.33 20.80
C LEU A 17 4.85 -9.10 20.13
N ALA A 18 5.87 -9.29 19.30
CA ALA A 18 6.55 -8.20 18.61
C ALA A 18 5.66 -7.50 17.56
N LEU A 19 4.83 -8.26 16.82
CA LEU A 19 4.01 -7.70 15.75
C LEU A 19 2.66 -7.15 16.20
N LEU A 20 2.07 -7.67 17.28
CA LEU A 20 0.73 -7.25 17.74
C LEU A 20 0.76 -6.59 19.12
N ALA A 21 1.42 -7.20 20.10
CA ALA A 21 1.32 -6.74 21.48
C ALA A 21 2.10 -5.44 21.71
N VAL A 22 3.31 -5.31 21.14
CA VAL A 22 4.12 -4.09 21.31
C VAL A 22 3.44 -2.86 20.70
N PRO A 23 2.99 -2.86 19.42
CA PRO A 23 2.30 -1.70 18.86
C PRO A 23 0.97 -1.40 19.57
N GLY A 24 0.22 -2.43 19.97
CA GLY A 24 -1.02 -2.29 20.72
C GLY A 24 -0.80 -1.68 22.11
N LEU A 25 0.27 -2.07 22.80
CA LEU A 25 0.62 -1.52 24.11
C LEU A 25 1.04 -0.06 24.00
N VAL A 26 1.86 0.30 23.01
CA VAL A 26 2.22 1.71 22.74
C VAL A 26 0.97 2.54 22.44
N TYR A 27 0.04 2.00 21.65
CA TYR A 27 -1.23 2.66 21.38
C TYR A 27 -2.08 2.85 22.64
N LEU A 28 -2.18 1.85 23.50
CA LEU A 28 -2.91 1.95 24.77
C LEU A 28 -2.29 2.99 25.70
N VAL A 29 -0.96 3.07 25.77
CA VAL A 29 -0.25 4.11 26.54
C VAL A 29 -0.55 5.50 25.98
N ALA A 30 -0.51 5.66 24.65
CA ALA A 30 -0.85 6.92 24.00
C ALA A 30 -2.32 7.31 24.22
N LEU A 31 -3.25 6.35 24.16
CA LEU A 31 -4.67 6.56 24.42
C LEU A 31 -4.92 6.96 25.88
N ALA A 32 -4.31 6.25 26.84
CA ALA A 32 -4.39 6.60 28.25
C ALA A 32 -3.87 8.02 28.50
N THR A 33 -2.71 8.35 27.91
CA THR A 33 -2.11 9.68 27.96
C THR A 33 -3.06 10.74 27.41
N ALA A 34 -3.67 10.48 26.25
CA ALA A 34 -4.61 11.40 25.60
C ALA A 34 -5.85 11.66 26.47
N VAL A 35 -6.42 10.61 27.07
CA VAL A 35 -7.58 10.73 27.98
C VAL A 35 -7.21 11.48 29.26
N THR A 36 -6.00 11.30 29.78
CA THR A 36 -5.56 11.98 31.03
C THR A 36 -5.18 13.44 30.83
N LEU A 37 -4.49 13.80 29.74
CA LEU A 37 -4.03 15.16 29.50
C LEU A 37 -5.13 16.03 28.89
N GLY A 38 -5.93 15.45 27.98
CA GLY A 38 -6.92 16.19 27.20
C GLY A 38 -6.30 17.30 26.34
N GLN A 39 -7.16 18.13 25.74
CA GLN A 39 -6.72 19.12 24.74
C GLN A 39 -5.95 20.29 25.37
N ARG A 40 -6.34 20.71 26.58
CA ARG A 40 -5.82 21.91 27.25
C ARG A 40 -4.48 21.70 27.95
N HIS A 41 -4.21 20.51 28.49
CA HIS A 41 -3.02 20.24 29.31
C HIS A 41 -2.04 19.32 28.58
N TRP A 42 -1.88 19.48 27.26
CA TRP A 42 -1.17 18.53 26.40
C TRP A 42 0.30 18.23 26.80
N ARG A 43 0.93 19.09 27.62
CA ARG A 43 2.32 18.96 28.10
C ARG A 43 2.42 18.74 29.62
N ASP A 44 1.32 18.65 30.35
CA ASP A 44 1.34 18.58 31.82
C ASP A 44 1.69 17.16 32.32
N THR A 45 2.99 16.90 32.45
CA THR A 45 3.50 15.63 32.98
C THR A 45 3.18 15.42 34.46
N GLY A 46 2.85 16.47 35.21
CA GLY A 46 2.42 16.38 36.61
C GLY A 46 1.11 15.61 36.74
N ARG A 47 0.16 15.89 35.85
CA ARG A 47 -1.16 15.25 35.84
C ARG A 47 -1.10 13.74 35.52
N LEU A 48 -0.14 13.32 34.70
CA LEU A 48 0.14 11.91 34.45
C LEU A 48 0.69 11.22 35.70
N ARG A 49 1.61 11.90 36.41
CA ARG A 49 2.21 11.40 37.64
C ARG A 49 1.18 11.27 38.76
N GLU A 50 0.35 12.29 38.96
CA GLU A 50 -0.75 12.26 39.93
C GLU A 50 -1.73 11.11 39.66
N ARG A 51 -2.02 10.81 38.39
CA ARG A 51 -2.88 9.68 38.02
C ARG A 51 -2.22 8.34 38.30
N LEU A 52 -0.92 8.20 38.05
CA LEU A 52 -0.15 7.01 38.40
C LEU A 52 -0.08 6.82 39.91
N ASP A 53 0.16 7.89 40.66
CA ASP A 53 0.22 7.88 42.12
C ASP A 53 -1.15 7.54 42.73
N ALA A 54 -2.25 8.07 42.17
CA ALA A 54 -3.61 7.72 42.58
C ALA A 54 -3.95 6.25 42.29
N LEU A 55 -3.48 5.69 41.18
CA LEU A 55 -3.62 4.27 40.86
C LEU A 55 -2.79 3.39 41.79
N ALA A 56 -1.58 3.82 42.15
CA ALA A 56 -0.70 3.11 43.08
C ALA A 56 -1.24 3.15 44.52
N ALA A 57 -1.95 4.21 44.90
CA ALA A 57 -2.57 4.35 46.22
C ALA A 57 -3.93 3.62 46.35
N ALA A 58 -4.45 3.01 45.29
CA ALA A 58 -5.74 2.33 45.33
C ALA A 58 -5.71 1.09 46.25
N PRO A 59 -6.78 0.77 47.00
CA PRO A 59 -6.78 -0.28 48.02
C PRO A 59 -6.39 -1.69 47.54
N GLY A 60 -6.50 -1.96 46.24
CA GLY A 60 -6.13 -3.23 45.61
C GLY A 60 -4.77 -3.24 44.90
N ALA A 61 -4.04 -2.12 44.83
CA ALA A 61 -2.82 -1.98 44.01
C ALA A 61 -1.67 -2.87 44.49
N HIS A 62 -1.65 -3.26 45.77
CA HIS A 62 -0.65 -4.17 46.34
C HIS A 62 -1.06 -5.65 46.30
N SER A 63 -2.28 -5.96 45.82
CA SER A 63 -2.73 -7.35 45.70
C SER A 63 -2.18 -7.98 44.42
N ALA A 64 -1.42 -9.07 44.57
CA ALA A 64 -0.89 -9.84 43.44
C ALA A 64 -1.98 -10.28 42.45
N GLY A 65 -3.18 -10.61 42.95
CA GLY A 65 -4.32 -10.99 42.11
C GLY A 65 -4.85 -9.85 41.26
N VAL A 66 -4.95 -8.65 41.83
CA VAL A 66 -5.39 -7.45 41.10
C VAL A 66 -4.36 -7.05 40.04
N LEU A 67 -3.07 -7.07 40.39
CA LEU A 67 -1.98 -6.81 39.44
C LEU A 67 -1.98 -7.81 38.29
N ALA A 68 -2.18 -9.10 38.57
CA ALA A 68 -2.29 -10.13 37.53
C ALA A 68 -3.48 -9.89 36.60
N VAL A 69 -4.66 -9.57 37.13
CA VAL A 69 -5.86 -9.26 36.31
C VAL A 69 -5.63 -8.01 35.45
N CYS A 70 -5.06 -6.94 36.01
CA CYS A 70 -4.73 -5.73 35.26
C CYS A 70 -3.72 -6.01 34.14
N ALA A 71 -2.67 -6.77 34.41
CA ALA A 71 -1.69 -7.16 33.40
C ALA A 71 -2.35 -7.97 32.26
N VAL A 72 -3.19 -8.94 32.61
CA VAL A 72 -3.96 -9.73 31.63
C VAL A 72 -4.90 -8.83 30.81
N ALA A 73 -5.60 -7.88 31.44
CA ALA A 73 -6.49 -6.96 30.77
C ALA A 73 -5.74 -6.03 29.79
N VAL A 74 -4.57 -5.50 30.18
CA VAL A 74 -3.72 -4.67 29.31
C VAL A 74 -3.20 -5.50 28.13
N LEU A 75 -2.71 -6.71 28.38
CA LEU A 75 -2.23 -7.59 27.32
C LEU A 75 -3.36 -8.01 26.36
N ALA A 76 -4.54 -8.31 26.88
CA ALA A 76 -5.73 -8.59 26.08
C ALA A 76 -6.14 -7.37 25.24
N GLY A 77 -6.16 -6.17 25.82
CA GLY A 77 -6.43 -4.93 25.10
C GLY A 77 -5.39 -4.65 24.01
N ALA A 78 -4.11 -4.90 24.28
CA ALA A 78 -3.04 -4.75 23.30
C ALA A 78 -3.20 -5.76 22.14
N ALA A 79 -3.57 -7.00 22.44
CA ALA A 79 -3.83 -8.02 21.43
C ALA A 79 -5.08 -7.69 20.58
N LEU A 80 -6.16 -7.21 21.19
CA LEU A 80 -7.38 -6.80 20.50
C LEU A 80 -7.15 -5.59 19.57
N THR A 81 -6.41 -4.59 20.04
CA THR A 81 -6.05 -3.42 19.21
C THR A 81 -5.10 -3.82 18.08
N GLY A 82 -4.13 -4.70 18.36
CA GLY A 82 -3.23 -5.26 17.35
C GLY A 82 -3.97 -6.04 16.26
N THR A 83 -4.88 -6.94 16.63
CA THR A 83 -5.71 -7.71 15.67
C THR A 83 -6.65 -6.80 14.89
N GLY A 84 -7.27 -5.81 15.55
CA GLY A 84 -8.08 -4.79 14.90
C GLY A 84 -7.28 -4.02 13.84
N ALA A 85 -6.05 -3.60 14.16
CA ALA A 85 -5.17 -2.93 13.21
C ALA A 85 -4.77 -3.82 12.02
N GLN A 86 -4.61 -5.13 12.21
CA GLN A 86 -4.37 -6.08 11.11
C GLN A 86 -5.59 -6.17 10.18
N ALA A 87 -6.79 -6.30 10.76
CA ALA A 87 -8.04 -6.35 9.99
C ALA A 87 -8.26 -5.05 9.20
N VAL A 88 -8.06 -3.90 9.84
CA VAL A 88 -8.14 -2.59 9.17
C VAL A 88 -7.04 -2.47 8.11
N GLY A 89 -5.82 -2.95 8.36
CA GLY A 89 -4.75 -2.99 7.36
C GLY A 89 -5.13 -3.79 6.12
N ALA A 90 -5.74 -4.97 6.29
CA ALA A 90 -6.25 -5.77 5.17
C ALA A 90 -7.39 -5.06 4.42
N LEU A 91 -8.27 -4.35 5.13
CA LEU A 91 -9.31 -3.53 4.50
C LEU A 91 -8.72 -2.35 3.72
N VAL A 92 -7.74 -1.65 4.28
CA VAL A 92 -7.02 -0.56 3.60
C VAL A 92 -6.37 -1.08 2.32
N GLU A 93 -5.72 -2.24 2.39
CA GLU A 93 -5.12 -2.85 1.21
C GLU A 93 -6.17 -3.25 0.16
N ARG A 94 -7.28 -3.87 0.57
CA ARG A 94 -8.39 -4.17 -0.34
C ARG A 94 -8.92 -2.91 -0.99
N VAL A 95 -9.11 -1.84 -0.22
CA VAL A 95 -9.56 -0.54 -0.73
C VAL A 95 -8.56 0.00 -1.76
N TRP A 96 -7.26 -0.02 -1.48
CA TRP A 96 -6.20 0.41 -2.41
C TRP A 96 -6.23 -0.33 -3.74
N LEU A 97 -6.55 -1.63 -3.73
CA LEU A 97 -6.57 -2.49 -4.91
C LEU A 97 -7.96 -2.68 -5.53
N THR A 98 -8.99 -2.00 -5.00
CA THR A 98 -10.36 -2.17 -5.47
C THR A 98 -10.55 -1.61 -6.89
N GLY A 99 -11.29 -2.33 -7.73
CA GLY A 99 -11.76 -1.85 -9.04
C GLY A 99 -13.07 -1.04 -8.95
N PRO A 100 -13.50 -0.36 -10.03
CA PRO A 100 -14.72 0.45 -10.07
C PRO A 100 -16.01 -0.39 -10.09
N ARG A 101 -16.25 -1.21 -9.06
CA ARG A 101 -17.38 -2.14 -8.98
C ARG A 101 -18.66 -1.50 -8.42
N GLY A 102 -18.54 -0.60 -7.45
CA GLY A 102 -19.67 0.07 -6.79
C GLY A 102 -19.79 1.57 -7.12
N PRO A 103 -20.90 2.23 -6.72
CA PRO A 103 -21.18 3.62 -7.05
C PRO A 103 -20.11 4.58 -6.51
N VAL A 104 -19.68 4.39 -5.26
CA VAL A 104 -18.63 5.21 -4.64
C VAL A 104 -17.29 5.04 -5.36
N THR A 105 -16.88 3.80 -5.65
CA THR A 105 -15.62 3.53 -6.35
C THR A 105 -15.63 4.06 -7.78
N ARG A 106 -16.77 3.99 -8.48
CA ARG A 106 -16.94 4.58 -9.82
C ARG A 106 -16.85 6.09 -9.77
N TRP A 107 -17.56 6.73 -8.84
CA TRP A 107 -17.50 8.17 -8.65
C TRP A 107 -16.07 8.66 -8.34
N LEU A 108 -15.34 7.94 -7.48
CA LEU A 108 -13.93 8.25 -7.17
C LEU A 108 -13.04 8.10 -8.42
N THR A 109 -13.19 7.00 -9.18
CA THR A 109 -12.47 6.81 -10.45
C THR A 109 -12.80 7.94 -11.44
N GLU A 110 -14.07 8.28 -11.62
CA GLU A 110 -14.51 9.36 -12.51
C GLU A 110 -13.98 10.72 -12.08
N ARG A 111 -13.94 11.00 -10.77
CA ARG A 111 -13.33 12.23 -10.24
C ARG A 111 -11.84 12.29 -10.60
N ARG A 112 -11.11 11.19 -10.45
CA ARG A 112 -9.70 11.11 -10.84
C ARG A 112 -9.51 11.23 -12.34
N VAL A 113 -10.35 10.59 -13.14
CA VAL A 113 -10.34 10.69 -14.60
C VAL A 113 -10.61 12.13 -15.04
N ARG A 114 -11.58 12.82 -14.42
CA ARG A 114 -11.86 14.23 -14.69
C ARG A 114 -10.68 15.13 -14.34
N ALA A 115 -10.08 14.94 -13.17
CA ALA A 115 -8.89 15.67 -12.76
C ALA A 115 -7.71 15.44 -13.73
N TRP A 116 -7.49 14.18 -14.15
CA TRP A 116 -6.46 13.83 -15.11
C TRP A 116 -6.73 14.46 -16.49
N ARG A 117 -7.96 14.41 -17.00
CA ARG A 117 -8.34 15.01 -18.29
C ARG A 117 -8.16 16.53 -18.29
N ALA A 118 -8.50 17.19 -17.19
CA ALA A 118 -8.27 18.63 -17.04
C ALA A 118 -6.77 18.96 -17.09
N ALA A 119 -5.93 18.20 -16.36
CA ALA A 119 -4.48 18.38 -16.39
C ALA A 119 -3.86 18.05 -17.76
N ASP A 120 -4.33 16.99 -18.43
CA ASP A 120 -3.87 16.59 -19.77
C ASP A 120 -4.27 17.61 -20.84
N GLY A 121 -5.48 18.19 -20.73
CA GLY A 121 -5.91 19.30 -21.57
C GLY A 121 -4.99 20.53 -21.42
N ALA A 122 -4.71 20.94 -20.19
CA ALA A 122 -3.80 22.06 -19.91
C ALA A 122 -2.38 21.81 -20.43
N TYR A 123 -1.87 20.58 -20.28
CA TYR A 123 -0.57 20.17 -20.84
C TYR A 123 -0.57 20.25 -22.37
N ARG A 124 -1.58 19.69 -23.06
CA ARG A 124 -1.64 19.72 -24.52
C ARG A 124 -1.69 21.14 -25.07
N THR A 125 -2.45 22.03 -24.43
CA THR A 125 -2.51 23.44 -24.83
C THR A 125 -1.14 24.11 -24.71
N ALA A 126 -0.43 23.90 -23.58
CA ALA A 126 0.91 24.45 -23.39
C ALA A 126 1.94 23.84 -24.37
N LEU A 127 1.86 22.53 -24.63
CA LEU A 127 2.74 21.86 -25.59
C LEU A 127 2.58 22.41 -27.02
N VAL A 128 1.34 22.66 -27.46
CA VAL A 128 1.06 23.24 -28.77
C VAL A 128 1.54 24.69 -28.83
N ALA A 129 1.35 25.48 -27.76
CA ALA A 129 1.84 26.85 -27.69
C ALA A 129 3.38 26.90 -27.78
N ALA A 130 4.07 26.08 -26.99
CA ALA A 130 5.53 25.95 -27.01
C ALA A 130 6.05 25.52 -28.38
N GLY A 131 5.41 24.51 -29.01
CA GLY A 131 5.79 24.05 -30.35
C GLY A 131 5.63 25.13 -31.42
N ARG A 132 4.55 25.93 -31.37
CA ARG A 132 4.34 27.05 -32.29
C ARG A 132 5.36 28.17 -32.08
N ALA A 133 5.61 28.55 -30.83
CA ALA A 133 6.61 29.57 -30.49
C ALA A 133 8.00 29.19 -30.98
N ARG A 134 8.38 27.90 -30.82
CA ARG A 134 9.66 27.37 -31.28
C ARG A 134 9.80 27.37 -32.81
N LEU A 135 8.75 26.97 -33.53
CA LEU A 135 8.74 27.02 -35.00
C LEU A 135 8.74 28.46 -35.53
N GLY A 136 8.12 29.39 -34.82
CA GLY A 136 8.07 30.81 -35.16
C GLY A 136 9.30 31.62 -34.74
N GLY A 137 10.28 31.01 -34.06
CA GLY A 137 11.47 31.72 -33.55
C GLY A 137 11.16 32.77 -32.49
N ALA A 138 10.08 32.59 -31.73
CA ALA A 138 9.68 33.54 -30.70
C ALA A 138 10.67 33.54 -29.52
N ALA A 139 10.96 34.73 -28.98
CA ALA A 139 11.93 34.89 -27.90
C ALA A 139 11.49 34.23 -26.57
N ASP A 140 10.20 33.97 -26.40
CA ASP A 140 9.60 33.34 -25.21
C ASP A 140 9.41 31.81 -25.37
N ALA A 141 9.90 31.21 -26.45
CA ALA A 141 9.71 29.78 -26.73
C ALA A 141 10.20 28.88 -25.59
N ASP A 142 11.36 29.20 -24.99
CA ASP A 142 11.93 28.39 -23.91
C ASP A 142 11.08 28.45 -22.63
N ALA A 143 10.56 29.63 -22.27
CA ALA A 143 9.66 29.76 -21.12
C ALA A 143 8.36 28.96 -21.29
N LEU A 144 7.83 28.91 -22.52
CA LEU A 144 6.64 28.09 -22.84
C LEU A 144 6.94 26.59 -22.81
N VAL A 145 8.17 26.18 -23.14
CA VAL A 145 8.62 24.78 -22.99
C VAL A 145 8.69 24.40 -21.52
N GLU A 146 9.32 25.22 -20.67
CA GLU A 146 9.36 24.99 -19.22
C GLU A 146 7.95 24.91 -18.62
N GLU A 147 7.05 25.78 -19.09
CA GLU A 147 5.66 25.77 -18.68
C GLU A 147 4.93 24.46 -19.07
N ALA A 148 5.20 23.94 -20.27
CA ALA A 148 4.67 22.67 -20.74
C ALA A 148 5.23 21.49 -19.93
N GLU A 149 6.52 21.52 -19.55
CA GLU A 149 7.15 20.52 -18.68
C GLU A 149 6.57 20.53 -17.26
N ALA A 150 6.34 21.70 -16.68
CA ALA A 150 5.68 21.83 -15.38
C ALA A 150 4.25 21.24 -15.40
N ARG A 151 3.50 21.48 -16.48
CA ARG A 151 2.16 20.90 -16.68
C ARG A 151 2.21 19.40 -16.92
N TYR A 152 3.22 18.90 -17.62
CA TYR A 152 3.48 17.49 -17.79
C TYR A 152 3.73 16.80 -16.43
N ALA A 153 4.57 17.39 -15.58
CA ALA A 153 4.83 16.91 -14.22
C ALA A 153 3.54 16.86 -13.39
N ARG A 154 2.74 17.92 -13.40
CA ARG A 154 1.45 18.00 -12.65
C ARG A 154 0.41 16.99 -13.13
N ARG A 155 0.34 16.72 -14.44
CA ARG A 155 -0.51 15.64 -14.97
C ARG A 155 -0.02 14.28 -14.46
N ASN A 156 1.29 14.06 -14.46
CA ASN A 156 1.90 12.80 -14.04
C ASN A 156 1.74 12.51 -12.55
N GLU A 157 1.59 13.53 -11.69
CA GLU A 157 1.20 13.38 -10.29
C GLU A 157 -0.16 12.67 -10.14
N VAL A 158 -1.11 12.94 -11.06
CA VAL A 158 -2.41 12.26 -11.10
C VAL A 158 -2.27 10.85 -11.68
N GLY A 159 -1.50 10.73 -12.77
CA GLY A 159 -1.16 9.46 -13.42
C GLY A 159 -0.46 9.67 -14.76
N LEU A 160 0.45 8.76 -15.12
CA LEU A 160 1.12 8.74 -16.44
C LEU A 160 0.11 8.48 -17.58
N VAL A 161 -0.94 7.73 -17.28
CA VAL A 161 -2.04 7.37 -18.19
C VAL A 161 -3.35 7.66 -17.46
N ALA A 162 -4.43 7.86 -18.22
CA ALA A 162 -5.78 8.00 -17.69
C ALA A 162 -6.09 6.92 -16.63
N PRO A 163 -6.45 7.32 -15.38
CA PRO A 163 -6.78 6.41 -14.29
C PRO A 163 -7.95 5.47 -14.65
N ARG A 164 -7.94 4.26 -14.08
CA ARG A 164 -9.04 3.27 -14.21
C ARG A 164 -9.54 2.76 -12.86
N HIS A 165 -8.74 2.95 -11.81
CA HIS A 165 -9.04 2.59 -10.43
C HIS A 165 -9.25 3.82 -9.56
N PRO A 166 -9.98 3.67 -8.44
CA PRO A 166 -10.22 4.78 -7.52
C PRO A 166 -8.93 5.28 -6.87
N PHE A 167 -7.95 4.39 -6.70
CA PHE A 167 -6.66 4.68 -6.06
C PHE A 167 -5.49 4.40 -6.99
N TRP A 168 -4.43 5.18 -6.83
CA TRP A 168 -3.22 5.08 -7.63
C TRP A 168 -2.55 3.71 -7.52
N THR A 169 -2.60 3.11 -6.33
CA THR A 169 -2.03 1.77 -6.07
C THR A 169 -2.68 0.71 -6.94
N GLY A 170 -4.01 0.70 -7.06
CA GLY A 170 -4.74 -0.21 -7.95
C GLY A 170 -4.42 0.03 -9.43
N ASP A 171 -4.29 1.29 -9.85
CA ASP A 171 -3.86 1.61 -11.22
C ASP A 171 -2.46 1.07 -11.54
N ARG A 172 -1.54 1.11 -10.57
CA ARG A 172 -0.17 0.63 -10.76
C ARG A 172 -0.07 -0.88 -10.75
N VAL A 173 -0.70 -1.56 -9.80
CA VAL A 173 -0.68 -3.03 -9.72
C VAL A 173 -1.33 -3.69 -10.94
N THR A 174 -2.29 -3.02 -11.58
CA THR A 174 -2.95 -3.51 -12.82
C THR A 174 -2.29 -3.02 -14.11
N ALA A 175 -1.26 -2.16 -14.02
CA ALA A 175 -0.57 -1.65 -15.19
C ALA A 175 0.17 -2.73 -15.99
N PRO A 176 0.89 -3.69 -15.35
CA PRO A 176 1.63 -4.74 -16.07
C PRO A 176 0.74 -5.57 -16.97
N ASP A 177 -0.40 -6.04 -16.47
CA ASP A 177 -1.40 -6.81 -17.23
C ASP A 177 -1.72 -6.15 -18.58
N ARG A 178 -2.00 -4.84 -18.56
CA ARG A 178 -2.32 -4.08 -19.77
C ARG A 178 -1.12 -3.83 -20.68
N ARG A 179 0.07 -3.66 -20.11
CA ARG A 179 1.30 -3.39 -20.87
C ARG A 179 1.75 -4.67 -21.58
N VAL A 180 1.79 -5.78 -20.86
CA VAL A 180 2.05 -7.13 -21.36
C VAL A 180 1.02 -7.52 -22.42
N TRP A 181 -0.28 -7.29 -22.18
CA TRP A 181 -1.31 -7.55 -23.19
C TRP A 181 -1.12 -6.73 -24.47
N ARG A 182 -0.70 -5.46 -24.35
CA ARG A 182 -0.46 -4.60 -25.53
C ARG A 182 0.80 -4.97 -26.29
N ALA A 183 1.85 -5.38 -25.57
CA ALA A 183 3.13 -5.73 -26.17
C ALA A 183 3.13 -7.14 -26.77
N TYR A 184 2.47 -8.10 -26.11
CA TYR A 184 2.60 -9.53 -26.43
C TYR A 184 1.26 -10.25 -26.61
N ARG A 185 0.11 -9.58 -26.43
CA ARG A 185 -1.22 -10.23 -26.45
C ARG A 185 -1.33 -11.40 -25.46
N LEU A 186 -0.51 -11.37 -24.42
CA LEU A 186 -0.50 -12.34 -23.34
C LEU A 186 -1.41 -11.84 -22.22
N ASP A 187 -2.48 -12.59 -21.91
CA ASP A 187 -3.34 -12.30 -20.78
C ASP A 187 -2.62 -12.71 -19.49
N LEU A 188 -2.19 -11.73 -18.71
CA LEU A 188 -1.43 -11.98 -17.50
C LEU A 188 -2.29 -12.68 -16.46
N THR A 189 -3.61 -12.48 -16.43
CA THR A 189 -4.51 -13.14 -15.47
C THR A 189 -4.46 -14.65 -15.60
N VAL A 190 -4.42 -15.15 -16.84
CA VAL A 190 -4.39 -16.58 -17.15
C VAL A 190 -2.96 -17.14 -17.15
N ALA A 191 -2.00 -16.35 -17.63
CA ALA A 191 -0.60 -16.75 -17.70
C ALA A 191 0.11 -16.73 -16.32
N TRP A 192 -0.37 -15.91 -15.37
CA TRP A 192 0.31 -15.66 -14.09
C TRP A 192 0.69 -16.91 -13.29
N PRO A 193 -0.21 -17.90 -13.07
CA PRO A 193 0.15 -19.10 -12.33
C PRO A 193 1.29 -19.89 -12.98
N HIS A 194 1.32 -19.92 -14.32
CA HIS A 194 2.35 -20.62 -15.08
C HIS A 194 3.68 -19.87 -15.07
N LEU A 195 3.63 -18.54 -15.26
CA LEU A 195 4.80 -17.68 -15.10
C LEU A 195 5.39 -17.79 -13.68
N TRP A 196 4.54 -17.88 -12.66
CA TRP A 196 4.98 -18.05 -11.27
C TRP A 196 5.64 -19.40 -11.02
N LEU A 197 5.21 -20.47 -11.69
CA LEU A 197 5.84 -21.80 -11.58
C LEU A 197 7.18 -21.88 -12.31
N LEU A 198 7.36 -21.12 -13.37
CA LEU A 198 8.63 -21.02 -14.12
C LEU A 198 9.62 -20.03 -13.48
N ALA A 199 9.14 -19.11 -12.66
CA ALA A 199 9.97 -18.09 -12.02
C ALA A 199 11.04 -18.71 -11.09
N PRO A 200 12.32 -18.28 -11.20
CA PRO A 200 13.37 -18.66 -10.25
C PRO A 200 13.03 -18.29 -8.80
N ASP A 201 13.58 -19.03 -7.84
CA ASP A 201 13.36 -18.79 -6.40
C ASP A 201 13.72 -17.37 -5.96
N SER A 202 14.80 -16.80 -6.51
CA SER A 202 15.20 -15.41 -6.26
C SER A 202 14.13 -14.42 -6.70
N THR A 203 13.60 -14.56 -7.93
CA THR A 203 12.55 -13.69 -8.46
C THR A 203 11.24 -13.83 -7.67
N ARG A 204 10.86 -15.05 -7.27
CA ARG A 204 9.69 -15.29 -6.41
C ARG A 204 9.87 -14.62 -5.04
N ALA A 205 11.07 -14.67 -4.47
CA ALA A 205 11.39 -14.01 -3.21
C ALA A 205 11.30 -12.47 -3.32
N GLU A 206 11.84 -11.87 -4.38
CA GLU A 206 11.77 -10.43 -4.64
C GLU A 206 10.33 -9.95 -4.82
N LEU A 207 9.53 -10.66 -5.63
CA LEU A 207 8.13 -10.31 -5.83
C LEU A 207 7.31 -10.48 -4.53
N GLY A 208 7.58 -11.54 -3.78
CA GLY A 208 7.00 -11.78 -2.46
C GLY A 208 7.36 -10.69 -1.45
N ALA A 209 8.59 -10.17 -1.49
CA ALA A 209 9.03 -9.06 -0.67
C ALA A 209 8.28 -7.77 -1.03
N ALA A 210 8.14 -7.45 -2.32
CA ALA A 210 7.38 -6.28 -2.78
C ALA A 210 5.89 -6.35 -2.36
N ARG A 211 5.26 -7.52 -2.50
CA ARG A 211 3.89 -7.78 -2.03
C ARG A 211 3.76 -7.61 -0.51
N THR A 212 4.72 -8.15 0.24
CA THR A 212 4.76 -8.02 1.71
C THR A 212 4.97 -6.56 2.15
N ALA A 213 5.79 -5.80 1.42
CA ALA A 213 5.98 -4.38 1.66
C ALA A 213 4.69 -3.59 1.47
N LEU A 214 3.88 -3.92 0.46
CA LEU A 214 2.57 -3.32 0.24
C LEU A 214 1.60 -3.58 1.41
N SER A 215 1.48 -4.84 1.86
CA SER A 215 0.65 -5.16 3.05
C SER A 215 1.16 -4.47 4.31
N THR A 216 2.48 -4.38 4.48
CA THR A 216 3.08 -3.71 5.63
C THR A 216 2.80 -2.21 5.62
N ALA A 217 2.83 -1.57 4.45
CA ALA A 217 2.46 -0.18 4.28
C ALA A 217 0.97 0.08 4.57
N ALA A 218 0.07 -0.80 4.12
CA ALA A 218 -1.35 -0.72 4.43
C ALA A 218 -1.63 -0.83 5.94
N ARG A 219 -0.93 -1.74 6.62
CA ARG A 219 -0.98 -1.86 8.09
C ARG A 219 -0.43 -0.62 8.80
N LEU A 220 0.64 -0.02 8.29
CA LEU A 220 1.15 1.25 8.84
C LEU A 220 0.11 2.37 8.72
N THR A 221 -0.56 2.47 7.57
CA THR A 221 -1.67 3.41 7.39
C THR A 221 -2.82 3.13 8.36
N ALA A 222 -3.17 1.86 8.60
CA ALA A 222 -4.18 1.49 9.59
C ALA A 222 -3.81 1.96 11.01
N TRP A 223 -2.56 1.79 11.43
CA TRP A 223 -2.09 2.34 12.71
C TRP A 223 -2.18 3.87 12.75
N GLY A 224 -1.76 4.55 11.67
CA GLY A 224 -1.89 6.00 11.57
C GLY A 224 -3.33 6.47 11.74
N LEU A 225 -4.30 5.78 11.13
CA LEU A 225 -5.73 6.06 11.30
C LEU A 225 -6.19 5.80 12.75
N ALA A 226 -5.72 4.74 13.40
CA ALA A 226 -6.03 4.47 14.80
C ALA A 226 -5.52 5.59 15.72
N TYR A 227 -4.34 6.16 15.46
CA TYR A 227 -3.77 7.29 16.21
C TYR A 227 -4.54 8.61 16.00
N LEU A 228 -5.35 8.73 14.94
CA LEU A 228 -6.25 9.88 14.78
C LEU A 228 -7.46 9.83 15.71
N LEU A 229 -7.81 8.67 16.28
CA LEU A 229 -8.91 8.58 17.25
C LEU A 229 -8.57 9.32 18.57
N PRO A 230 -7.41 9.07 19.22
CA PRO A 230 -6.97 9.86 20.36
C PRO A 230 -6.84 11.37 20.08
N ALA A 231 -6.63 11.77 18.83
CA ALA A 231 -6.45 13.18 18.45
C ALA A 231 -7.65 14.08 18.79
N VAL A 232 -8.85 13.50 18.89
CA VAL A 232 -10.07 14.18 19.33
C VAL A 232 -9.92 14.70 20.77
N TRP A 233 -9.10 14.04 21.60
CA TRP A 233 -8.82 14.44 22.97
C TRP A 233 -7.42 15.04 23.16
N TRP A 234 -6.45 14.72 22.30
CA TRP A 234 -5.07 15.19 22.44
C TRP A 234 -4.44 15.46 21.08
N TRP A 235 -4.44 16.73 20.65
CA TRP A 235 -4.01 17.15 19.32
C TRP A 235 -2.61 16.67 18.87
N PRO A 236 -1.59 16.43 19.70
CA PRO A 236 -0.30 15.90 19.24
C PRO A 236 -0.42 14.51 18.59
N ALA A 237 -1.41 13.70 19.01
CA ALA A 237 -1.71 12.44 18.36
C ALA A 237 -2.17 12.63 16.90
N ALA A 238 -2.76 13.79 16.56
CA ALA A 238 -3.11 14.13 15.19
C ALA A 238 -1.87 14.19 14.30
N LEU A 239 -0.80 14.83 14.78
CA LEU A 239 0.45 14.97 14.02
C LEU A 239 1.12 13.61 13.80
N VAL A 240 1.21 12.79 14.86
CA VAL A 240 1.78 11.44 14.77
C VAL A 240 0.94 10.56 13.84
N GLY A 241 -0.39 10.60 13.98
CA GLY A 241 -1.32 9.87 13.12
C GLY A 241 -1.21 10.29 11.65
N ALA A 242 -1.24 11.59 11.37
CA ALA A 242 -1.14 12.13 10.01
C ALA A 242 0.21 11.79 9.35
N ALA A 243 1.34 11.95 10.07
CA ALA A 243 2.66 11.60 9.56
C ALA A 243 2.79 10.09 9.28
N THR A 244 2.22 9.26 10.14
CA THR A 244 2.19 7.79 9.98
C THR A 244 1.34 7.38 8.78
N VAL A 245 0.15 7.97 8.60
CA VAL A 245 -0.70 7.76 7.42
C VAL A 245 0.03 8.17 6.15
N ALA A 246 0.62 9.37 6.13
CA ALA A 246 1.36 9.87 4.97
C ALA A 246 2.52 8.94 4.60
N THR A 247 3.31 8.50 5.58
CA THR A 247 4.41 7.56 5.38
C THR A 247 3.91 6.21 4.86
N GLY A 248 2.82 5.67 5.42
CA GLY A 248 2.20 4.44 4.95
C GLY A 248 1.71 4.54 3.50
N VAL A 249 1.10 5.67 3.12
CA VAL A 249 0.64 5.91 1.74
C VAL A 249 1.83 6.03 0.78
N VAL A 250 2.87 6.78 1.13
CA VAL A 250 4.07 6.91 0.29
C VAL A 250 4.75 5.56 0.11
N ARG A 251 5.00 4.83 1.20
CA ARG A 251 5.61 3.48 1.13
C ARG A 251 4.74 2.50 0.34
N GLY A 252 3.42 2.57 0.48
CA GLY A 252 2.49 1.73 -0.27
C GLY A 252 2.55 2.01 -1.77
N ARG A 253 2.70 3.29 -2.16
CA ARG A 253 2.91 3.67 -3.56
C ARG A 253 4.23 3.13 -4.12
N THR A 254 5.33 3.28 -3.38
CA THR A 254 6.63 2.75 -3.79
C THR A 254 6.58 1.23 -3.94
N ALA A 255 6.02 0.51 -2.97
CA ALA A 255 5.90 -0.94 -3.01
C ALA A 255 5.04 -1.44 -4.20
N ALA A 256 3.94 -0.75 -4.50
CA ALA A 256 3.11 -1.08 -5.65
C ALA A 256 3.79 -0.82 -6.99
N ALA A 257 4.62 0.22 -7.09
CA ALA A 257 5.43 0.46 -8.28
C ALA A 257 6.46 -0.65 -8.49
N SER A 258 7.24 -0.99 -7.45
CA SER A 258 8.23 -2.06 -7.53
C SER A 258 7.59 -3.42 -7.84
N PHE A 259 6.44 -3.73 -7.23
CA PHE A 259 5.69 -4.95 -7.55
C PHE A 259 5.26 -4.98 -9.03
N ALA A 260 4.76 -3.87 -9.56
CA ALA A 260 4.35 -3.77 -10.95
C ALA A 260 5.53 -3.94 -11.91
N GLU A 261 6.65 -3.26 -11.66
CA GLU A 261 7.86 -3.37 -12.47
C GLU A 261 8.43 -4.80 -12.48
N LEU A 262 8.48 -5.47 -11.33
CA LEU A 262 8.93 -6.86 -11.23
C LEU A 262 7.97 -7.83 -11.93
N ALA A 263 6.65 -7.61 -11.85
CA ALA A 263 5.67 -8.44 -12.52
C ALA A 263 5.76 -8.30 -14.06
N GLU A 264 5.99 -7.08 -14.56
CA GLU A 264 6.22 -6.82 -15.98
C GLU A 264 7.54 -7.47 -16.44
N ALA A 265 8.64 -7.26 -15.71
CA ALA A 265 9.94 -7.86 -16.01
C ALA A 265 9.90 -9.40 -15.99
N LEU A 266 9.12 -10.01 -15.08
CA LEU A 266 8.93 -11.45 -15.06
C LEU A 266 8.26 -11.94 -16.36
N ALA A 267 7.22 -11.25 -16.83
CA ALA A 267 6.56 -11.60 -18.08
C ALA A 267 7.49 -11.39 -19.30
N ASP A 268 8.28 -10.32 -19.32
CA ASP A 268 9.23 -10.03 -20.39
C ASP A 268 10.35 -11.08 -20.49
N LEU A 269 10.83 -11.56 -19.34
CA LEU A 269 11.93 -12.53 -19.26
C LEU A 269 11.47 -13.98 -19.45
N GLN A 270 10.34 -14.36 -18.84
CA GLN A 270 9.86 -15.74 -18.81
C GLN A 270 8.74 -16.02 -19.82
N GLY A 271 8.27 -15.02 -20.57
CA GLY A 271 7.21 -15.17 -21.55
C GLY A 271 7.58 -16.13 -22.70
N ALA A 272 8.81 -16.03 -23.21
CA ALA A 272 9.31 -16.95 -24.23
C ALA A 272 9.48 -18.38 -23.69
N ASP A 273 9.96 -18.52 -22.45
CA ASP A 273 10.16 -19.81 -21.79
C ASP A 273 8.82 -20.52 -21.53
N LEU A 274 7.79 -19.74 -21.16
CA LEU A 274 6.41 -20.23 -21.08
C LEU A 274 5.91 -20.75 -22.42
N ALA A 275 6.09 -19.99 -23.51
CA ALA A 275 5.67 -20.42 -24.84
C ALA A 275 6.37 -21.74 -25.25
N ARG A 276 7.68 -21.84 -25.02
CA ARG A 276 8.45 -23.06 -25.32
C ARG A 276 7.99 -24.25 -24.48
N THR A 277 7.70 -24.05 -23.20
CA THR A 277 7.19 -25.10 -22.31
C THR A 277 5.81 -25.62 -22.74
N LEU A 278 4.99 -24.76 -23.35
CA LEU A 278 3.70 -25.12 -23.94
C LEU A 278 3.82 -25.75 -25.35
N GLY A 279 5.04 -25.93 -25.86
CA GLY A 279 5.30 -26.57 -27.16
C GLY A 279 5.23 -25.61 -28.36
N LEU A 280 5.17 -24.30 -28.14
CA LEU A 280 5.18 -23.30 -29.21
C LEU A 280 6.61 -22.97 -29.64
N GLN A 281 6.81 -22.78 -30.94
CA GLN A 281 8.11 -22.37 -31.48
C GLN A 281 8.33 -20.87 -31.20
N CYS A 282 9.31 -20.56 -30.35
CA CYS A 282 9.72 -19.20 -30.02
C CYS A 282 11.25 -19.14 -30.01
N GLU A 283 11.86 -18.69 -31.11
CA GLU A 283 13.32 -18.66 -31.28
C GLU A 283 14.00 -17.44 -30.63
N GLY A 284 13.21 -16.57 -29.97
CA GLY A 284 13.73 -15.36 -29.34
C GLY A 284 12.74 -14.75 -28.35
N ARG A 285 12.57 -13.42 -28.41
CA ARG A 285 11.61 -12.70 -27.57
C ARG A 285 10.18 -13.09 -27.92
N LEU A 286 9.30 -13.05 -26.93
CA LEU A 286 7.87 -13.29 -27.12
C LEU A 286 7.31 -12.29 -28.15
N THR A 287 6.60 -12.80 -29.15
CA THR A 287 5.89 -12.00 -30.14
C THR A 287 4.41 -11.91 -29.81
N PRO A 288 3.68 -10.90 -30.32
CA PRO A 288 2.22 -10.80 -30.16
C PRO A 288 1.47 -12.06 -30.61
N GLU A 289 1.89 -12.68 -31.70
CA GLU A 289 1.22 -13.85 -32.28
C GLU A 289 1.37 -15.06 -31.35
N THR A 290 2.59 -15.31 -30.86
CA THR A 290 2.87 -16.41 -29.94
C THR A 290 2.19 -16.19 -28.58
N GLY A 291 2.19 -14.96 -28.06
CA GLY A 291 1.53 -14.67 -26.78
C GLY A 291 0.00 -14.76 -26.84
N GLU A 292 -0.61 -14.45 -28.00
CA GLU A 292 -2.03 -14.73 -28.22
C GLU A 292 -2.31 -16.24 -28.22
N GLU A 293 -1.45 -17.03 -28.86
CA GLU A 293 -1.60 -18.49 -28.87
C GLU A 293 -1.42 -19.10 -27.47
N VAL A 294 -0.43 -18.64 -26.70
CA VAL A 294 -0.30 -18.99 -25.26
C VAL A 294 -1.59 -18.68 -24.51
N THR A 295 -2.14 -17.47 -24.70
CA THR A 295 -3.38 -17.07 -24.02
C THR A 295 -4.53 -18.00 -24.39
N ARG A 296 -4.69 -18.34 -25.66
CA ARG A 296 -5.74 -19.26 -26.13
C ARG A 296 -5.56 -20.66 -25.54
N LEU A 297 -4.34 -21.18 -25.48
CA LEU A 297 -4.05 -22.51 -24.90
C LEU A 297 -4.34 -22.57 -23.40
N LEU A 298 -4.02 -21.51 -22.66
CA LEU A 298 -4.22 -21.46 -21.21
C LEU A 298 -5.66 -21.11 -20.83
N SER A 299 -6.39 -20.40 -21.69
CA SER A 299 -7.80 -20.09 -21.51
C SER A 299 -8.62 -21.34 -21.84
N LYS A 300 -8.78 -22.23 -20.86
CA LYS A 300 -9.68 -23.39 -21.02
C LYS A 300 -11.09 -22.88 -21.34
N PRO A 301 -11.75 -23.38 -22.39
CA PRO A 301 -13.17 -23.12 -22.56
C PRO A 301 -13.93 -23.78 -21.41
N ASP A 302 -14.86 -23.03 -20.81
CA ASP A 302 -15.84 -23.55 -19.85
C ASP A 302 -16.79 -24.56 -20.52
#